data_AF-A0A7X5C8A1-F1
#
_entry.id   AF-A0A7X5C8A1-F1
#
_cell.length_a   1.000
_cell.length_b   1.000
_cell.length_c   1.000
_cell.angle_alpha   90.00
_cell.angle_beta   90.00
_cell.angle_gamma   90.00
#
_symmetry.space_group_name_H-M   'P 1'
#
loop_
_entity.id
_entity.type
_entity.pdbx_description
1 polymer ?
#
loop_
_entity_poly.entity_id
_entity_poly.type
_entity_poly.pdbx_seq_one_letter_code
_entity_poly.pdbx_strand_id
1 'polypeptide(L)'
;MLKNHLGKLASQSDFCAFCLCRFSGKTFGANKFLIATAPIRTPLGEIAEDYHLVSYQEMERARSSTHRPFPAKNKYLLFDFQGYKQIDREILTEAIAETCDTMLNPPAKLLGVNGILKFSTEILKWKKFSLDKMTLSCITNYFQISKDGGTGGGIFRKMYGDFLIEAAVILENKNIAMLGNQFLEVAKQWDKIAEDLWQLSLSANVSLLQKMSKEIMGIYCQEKNLYQSLQKNLAVK
;
A
#
# COMPACT_ATOMS: atom_id res chain seq x y z
N MET A 1 16.34 4.53 -29.14
CA MET A 1 16.25 5.87 -28.50
C MET A 1 14.99 5.98 -27.62
N LEU A 2 14.70 4.98 -26.77
CA LEU A 2 13.54 4.95 -25.86
C LEU A 2 14.01 5.13 -24.41
N LYS A 3 14.62 6.29 -24.12
CA LYS A 3 14.98 6.69 -22.75
C LYS A 3 13.90 7.67 -22.23
N ASN A 4 13.43 7.42 -21.00
CA ASN A 4 12.98 8.45 -20.05
C ASN A 4 11.57 9.09 -20.14
N HIS A 5 10.48 8.41 -20.56
CA HIS A 5 9.12 8.99 -20.43
C HIS A 5 7.99 8.09 -19.90
N LEU A 6 8.31 6.92 -19.31
CA LEU A 6 7.44 6.34 -18.29
C LEU A 6 7.68 7.17 -17.02
N GLY A 7 6.84 8.19 -16.83
CA GLY A 7 6.93 9.08 -15.69
C GLY A 7 7.03 8.27 -14.41
N LYS A 8 7.92 8.69 -13.50
CA LYS A 8 7.92 8.30 -12.09
C LYS A 8 6.58 8.73 -11.48
N LEU A 9 5.51 8.00 -11.78
CA LEU A 9 4.24 8.05 -11.08
C LEU A 9 4.43 7.08 -9.92
N ALA A 10 4.55 7.66 -8.72
CA ALA A 10 4.68 6.93 -7.48
C ALA A 10 3.55 5.90 -7.40
N SER A 11 3.94 4.66 -7.20
CA SER A 11 3.03 3.53 -7.05
C SER A 11 2.34 3.56 -5.68
N GLN A 12 1.18 2.93 -5.51
CA GLN A 12 0.58 2.73 -4.18
C GLN A 12 1.55 2.04 -3.21
N SER A 13 2.47 1.21 -3.74
CA SER A 13 3.61 0.66 -2.99
C SER A 13 4.62 1.72 -2.53
N ASP A 14 4.93 2.75 -3.33
CA ASP A 14 5.77 3.86 -2.86
C ASP A 14 5.06 4.71 -1.78
N PHE A 15 3.73 4.73 -1.81
CA PHE A 15 2.90 5.49 -0.87
C PHE A 15 2.72 4.85 0.51
N CYS A 16 2.55 3.53 0.57
CA CYS A 16 2.30 2.81 1.82
C CYS A 16 3.46 1.90 2.28
N ALA A 17 4.34 1.43 1.39
CA ALA A 17 5.44 0.55 1.82
C ALA A 17 6.46 1.27 2.70
N PHE A 18 6.49 2.61 2.72
CA PHE A 18 7.43 3.36 3.53
C PHE A 18 7.14 3.31 5.04
N CYS A 19 5.87 3.21 5.46
CA CYS A 19 5.52 3.23 6.90
C CYS A 19 5.88 1.93 7.64
N LEU A 20 5.85 0.78 6.96
CA LEU A 20 6.26 -0.50 7.56
C LEU A 20 7.77 -0.79 7.42
N CYS A 21 8.53 0.01 6.65
CA CYS A 21 9.90 -0.33 6.24
C CYS A 21 11.02 0.42 6.95
N ARG A 22 10.73 1.42 7.79
CA ARG A 22 11.82 2.21 8.41
C ARG A 22 12.60 1.47 9.50
N PHE A 23 12.06 0.37 10.03
CA PHE A 23 12.82 -0.53 10.90
C PHE A 23 13.92 -1.37 10.19
N SER A 24 14.01 -1.37 8.84
CA SER A 24 15.03 -2.20 8.14
C SER A 24 15.71 -1.59 6.90
N GLY A 25 15.41 -0.33 6.54
CA GLY A 25 16.15 0.38 5.48
C GLY A 25 16.09 -0.23 4.07
N LYS A 26 15.06 -1.04 3.76
CA LYS A 26 14.93 -1.70 2.44
C LYS A 26 13.51 -1.55 1.88
N THR A 27 13.43 -1.16 0.61
CA THR A 27 12.19 -1.25 -0.20
C THR A 27 11.89 -2.71 -0.51
N PHE A 28 10.68 -3.17 -0.15
CA PHE A 28 10.24 -4.53 -0.46
C PHE A 28 9.45 -4.56 -1.77
N GLY A 29 9.97 -5.28 -2.76
CA GLY A 29 9.18 -5.71 -3.91
C GLY A 29 8.21 -6.81 -3.50
N ALA A 30 7.01 -6.79 -4.09
CA ALA A 30 5.99 -7.82 -3.94
C ALA A 30 6.54 -9.15 -4.49
N ASN A 31 6.84 -10.08 -3.57
CA ASN A 31 6.96 -11.54 -3.72
C ASN A 31 7.72 -12.07 -2.49
N LYS A 32 7.06 -12.03 -1.32
CA LYS A 32 7.56 -12.66 -0.09
C LYS A 32 6.76 -13.94 0.14
N PHE A 33 7.42 -15.09 0.06
CA PHE A 33 6.87 -16.34 0.55
C PHE A 33 7.35 -16.51 1.99
N LEU A 34 6.41 -16.61 2.93
CA LEU A 34 6.73 -16.99 4.30
C LEU A 34 6.68 -18.52 4.36
N ILE A 35 7.84 -19.16 4.49
CA ILE A 35 7.91 -20.59 4.73
C ILE A 35 7.95 -20.75 6.24
N ALA A 36 6.79 -20.95 6.84
CA ALA A 36 6.68 -21.30 8.26
C ALA A 36 6.51 -22.82 8.38
N THR A 37 7.26 -23.43 9.30
CA THR A 37 7.07 -24.81 9.74
C THR A 37 5.91 -24.96 10.74
N ALA A 38 5.25 -23.85 11.09
CA ALA A 38 4.07 -23.81 11.94
C ALA A 38 2.86 -23.32 11.11
N PRO A 39 1.65 -23.87 11.33
CA PRO A 39 0.45 -23.45 10.60
C PRO A 39 0.12 -21.98 10.91
N ILE A 40 0.09 -21.15 9.87
CA ILE A 40 -0.33 -19.74 9.96
C ILE A 40 -1.78 -19.65 9.53
N ARG A 41 -2.65 -19.11 10.39
CA ARG A 41 -4.01 -18.74 10.02
C ARG A 41 -3.99 -17.36 9.36
N THR A 42 -4.52 -17.25 8.15
CA THR A 42 -4.70 -15.97 7.46
C THR A 42 -6.05 -15.36 7.86
N PRO A 43 -6.13 -14.04 8.13
CA PRO A 43 -7.34 -13.42 8.72
C PRO A 43 -8.59 -13.43 7.82
N LEU A 44 -8.48 -13.84 6.56
CA LEU A 44 -9.58 -13.92 5.59
C LEU A 44 -9.52 -15.17 4.70
N GLY A 45 -8.86 -16.24 5.14
CA GLY A 45 -8.85 -17.51 4.42
C GLY A 45 -9.30 -18.66 5.31
N GLU A 46 -10.34 -19.38 4.90
CA GLU A 46 -10.16 -20.83 4.88
C GLU A 46 -8.97 -21.05 3.95
N ILE A 47 -7.96 -21.77 4.43
CA ILE A 47 -6.72 -22.09 3.73
C ILE A 47 -7.04 -22.19 2.24
N ALA A 48 -6.46 -21.32 1.39
CA ALA A 48 -6.77 -21.34 -0.03
C ALA A 48 -6.60 -22.79 -0.53
N GLU A 49 -7.70 -23.49 -0.78
CA GLU A 49 -7.68 -24.93 -1.06
C GLU A 49 -6.92 -25.23 -2.36
N ASP A 50 -6.75 -24.20 -3.20
CA ASP A 50 -5.92 -24.22 -4.40
C ASP A 50 -4.49 -23.76 -4.08
N TYR A 51 -3.64 -24.72 -3.76
CA TYR A 51 -2.20 -24.54 -3.87
C TYR A 51 -1.80 -24.56 -5.34
N HIS A 52 -1.14 -23.49 -5.82
CA HIS A 52 -0.45 -23.54 -7.10
C HIS A 52 0.84 -24.36 -6.94
N LEU A 53 0.79 -25.63 -7.35
CA LEU A 53 1.97 -26.47 -7.46
C LEU A 53 2.90 -25.90 -8.53
N VAL A 54 4.10 -25.51 -8.09
CA VAL A 54 5.20 -25.09 -8.96
C VAL A 54 6.35 -26.07 -8.78
N SER A 55 6.98 -26.45 -9.89
CA SER A 55 8.16 -27.30 -9.82
C SER A 55 9.31 -26.57 -9.09
N TYR A 56 10.21 -27.34 -8.47
CA TYR A 56 11.43 -26.79 -7.89
C TYR A 56 12.19 -25.91 -8.89
N GLN A 57 12.26 -26.36 -10.15
CA GLN A 57 12.93 -25.66 -11.24
C GLN A 57 12.27 -24.30 -11.57
N GLU A 58 10.94 -24.21 -11.50
CA GLU A 58 10.23 -22.93 -11.69
C GLU A 58 10.44 -21.99 -10.51
N MET A 59 10.39 -22.52 -9.28
CA MET A 59 10.67 -21.74 -8.07
C MET A 59 12.11 -21.21 -8.07
N GLU A 60 13.08 -22.04 -8.43
CA GLU A 60 14.50 -21.66 -8.55
C GLU A 60 14.68 -20.56 -9.60
N ARG A 61 14.07 -20.70 -10.79
CA ARG A 61 14.08 -19.68 -11.84
C ARG A 61 13.47 -18.36 -11.36
N ALA A 62 12.33 -18.43 -10.66
CA ALA A 62 11.67 -17.24 -10.12
C ALA A 62 12.54 -16.53 -9.06
N ARG A 63 13.10 -17.28 -8.11
CA ARG A 63 13.94 -16.75 -7.02
C ARG A 63 15.29 -16.22 -7.51
N SER A 64 15.87 -16.82 -8.55
CA SER A 64 17.15 -16.40 -9.14
C SER A 64 17.01 -15.28 -10.17
N SER A 65 15.78 -14.86 -10.51
CA SER A 65 15.51 -13.85 -11.53
C SER A 65 16.28 -12.54 -11.31
N THR A 66 16.94 -12.10 -12.38
CA THR A 66 17.69 -10.83 -12.45
C THR A 66 16.88 -9.70 -13.10
N HIS A 67 15.57 -9.90 -13.30
CA HIS A 67 14.73 -8.93 -13.99
C HIS A 67 14.70 -7.60 -13.22
N ARG A 68 14.84 -6.49 -13.96
CA ARG A 68 14.84 -5.13 -13.40
C ARG A 68 13.40 -4.61 -13.28
N PRO A 69 13.13 -3.66 -12.35
CA PRO A 69 14.07 -2.98 -11.47
C PRO A 69 14.39 -3.70 -10.15
N PHE A 70 13.63 -4.74 -9.81
CA PHE A 70 13.74 -5.42 -8.51
C PHE A 70 14.15 -6.90 -8.65
N PRO A 71 15.43 -7.20 -8.89
CA PRO A 71 15.89 -8.58 -9.00
C PRO A 71 15.71 -9.33 -7.66
N ALA A 72 15.22 -10.57 -7.72
CA ALA A 72 14.87 -11.38 -6.56
C ALA A 72 16.12 -11.84 -5.77
N LYS A 73 17.22 -12.13 -6.47
CA LYS A 73 18.54 -12.45 -5.91
C LYS A 73 18.52 -13.54 -4.83
N ASN A 74 17.60 -14.50 -4.91
CA ASN A 74 17.43 -15.57 -3.94
C ASN A 74 17.33 -15.08 -2.48
N LYS A 75 16.87 -13.85 -2.25
CA LYS A 75 16.84 -13.25 -0.91
C LYS A 75 15.99 -14.11 0.03
N TYR A 76 16.47 -14.26 1.25
CA TYR A 76 15.73 -14.80 2.38
C TYR A 76 16.04 -13.97 3.61
N LEU A 77 15.16 -14.03 4.59
CA LEU A 77 15.31 -13.38 5.88
C LEU A 77 15.24 -14.46 6.95
N LEU A 78 16.19 -14.43 7.87
CA LEU A 78 16.12 -15.18 9.11
C LEU A 78 15.67 -14.20 10.19
N PHE A 79 14.63 -14.57 10.92
CA PHE A 79 14.16 -13.83 12.07
C PHE A 79 14.62 -14.58 13.30
N ASP A 80 15.36 -13.90 14.17
CA ASP A 80 15.66 -14.38 15.50
C ASP A 80 14.65 -13.74 16.47
N PHE A 81 13.92 -14.60 17.17
CA PHE A 81 12.92 -14.19 18.16
C PHE A 81 13.47 -14.23 19.59
N GLN A 82 14.74 -14.55 19.78
CA GLN A 82 15.41 -14.41 21.07
C GLN A 82 15.36 -12.94 21.52
N GLY A 83 14.86 -12.70 22.72
CA GLY A 83 14.69 -11.34 23.26
C GLY A 83 13.41 -10.61 22.81
N TYR A 84 12.44 -11.32 22.21
CA TYR A 84 11.10 -10.77 21.96
C TYR A 84 10.49 -10.20 23.25
N LYS A 85 9.97 -8.98 23.16
CA LYS A 85 9.25 -8.30 24.24
C LYS A 85 7.76 -8.32 23.94
N GLN A 86 6.95 -8.43 25.00
CA GLN A 86 5.51 -8.25 24.87
C GLN A 86 5.21 -6.82 24.38
N ILE A 87 4.16 -6.70 23.57
CA ILE A 87 3.69 -5.41 23.05
C ILE A 87 3.07 -4.64 24.23
N ASP A 88 3.55 -3.42 24.46
CA ASP A 88 3.04 -2.50 25.47
C ASP A 88 2.50 -1.20 24.84
N ARG A 89 2.01 -0.29 25.68
CA ARG A 89 1.40 0.97 25.23
C ARG A 89 2.43 1.89 24.60
N GLU A 90 3.64 1.88 25.11
CA GLU A 90 4.76 2.69 24.66
C GLU A 90 5.15 2.32 23.23
N ILE A 91 5.35 1.02 22.95
CA ILE A 91 5.68 0.51 21.61
C ILE A 91 4.58 0.85 20.60
N LEU A 92 3.31 0.65 20.97
CA LEU A 92 2.18 0.98 20.07
C LEU A 92 2.10 2.48 19.80
N THR A 93 2.27 3.31 20.82
CA THR A 93 2.24 4.77 20.68
C THR A 93 3.36 5.25 19.77
N GLU A 94 4.58 4.72 19.94
CA GLU A 94 5.73 5.05 19.09
C GLU A 94 5.49 4.62 17.63
N ALA A 95 5.01 3.40 17.40
CA ALA A 95 4.73 2.89 16.06
C ALA A 95 3.66 3.69 15.30
N ILE A 96 2.56 4.06 16.00
CA ILE A 96 1.50 4.90 15.40
C ILE A 96 2.04 6.31 15.13
N ALA A 97 2.81 6.88 16.07
CA ALA A 97 3.39 8.21 15.91
C ALA A 97 4.39 8.28 14.74
N GLU A 98 5.28 7.30 14.60
CA GLU A 98 6.23 7.19 13.50
C GLU A 98 5.51 7.08 12.15
N THR A 99 4.44 6.28 12.09
CA THR A 99 3.60 6.13 10.89
C THR A 99 2.96 7.47 10.52
N CYS A 100 2.40 8.19 11.49
CA CYS A 100 1.81 9.51 11.25
C CYS A 100 2.84 10.52 10.75
N ASP A 101 4.03 10.59 11.37
CA ASP A 101 5.10 11.49 10.94
C ASP A 101 5.59 11.15 9.53
N THR A 102 5.80 9.87 9.23
CA THR A 102 6.23 9.44 7.90
C THR A 102 5.22 9.79 6.81
N MET A 103 3.92 9.71 7.10
CA MET A 103 2.86 10.04 6.14
C MET A 103 2.64 11.53 5.96
N LEU A 104 2.76 12.32 7.03
CA LEU A 104 2.52 13.77 7.03
C LEU A 104 3.76 14.57 6.64
N ASN A 105 4.94 14.12 7.06
CA ASN A 105 6.24 14.78 6.89
C ASN A 105 7.25 13.91 6.12
N PRO A 106 6.89 13.38 4.93
CA PRO A 106 7.81 12.52 4.19
C PRO A 106 9.05 13.30 3.69
N PRO A 107 10.21 12.63 3.56
CA PRO A 107 11.44 13.26 3.07
C PRO A 107 11.36 13.72 1.60
N ALA A 108 10.38 13.22 0.84
CA ALA A 108 10.18 13.59 -0.55
C ALA A 108 8.70 13.91 -0.84
N LYS A 109 8.46 14.91 -1.69
CA LYS A 109 7.10 15.38 -2.07
C LYS A 109 6.22 14.32 -2.76
N LEU A 110 6.82 13.23 -3.22
CA LEU A 110 6.14 12.12 -3.91
C LEU A 110 5.65 11.02 -2.97
N LEU A 111 5.91 11.14 -1.67
CA LEU A 111 5.59 10.12 -0.68
C LEU A 111 4.46 10.60 0.24
N GLY A 112 3.94 9.68 1.06
CA GLY A 112 2.88 9.97 2.04
C GLY A 112 1.65 10.61 1.42
N VAL A 113 0.94 11.43 2.19
CA VAL A 113 -0.27 12.11 1.71
C VAL A 113 0.02 13.09 0.57
N ASN A 114 1.26 13.62 0.48
CA ASN A 114 1.65 14.60 -0.52
C ASN A 114 1.63 14.03 -1.95
N GLY A 115 2.00 12.77 -2.14
CA GLY A 115 1.89 12.21 -3.49
C GLY A 115 0.49 11.68 -3.82
N ILE A 116 -0.40 11.45 -2.84
CA ILE A 116 -1.84 11.28 -3.14
C ILE A 116 -2.39 12.58 -3.75
N LEU A 117 -2.10 13.72 -3.11
CA LEU A 117 -2.42 15.05 -3.64
C LEU A 117 -1.82 15.26 -5.03
N LYS A 118 -0.54 14.87 -5.22
CA LYS A 118 0.07 14.98 -6.54
C LYS A 118 -0.65 14.10 -7.56
N PHE A 119 -0.96 12.84 -7.22
CA PHE A 119 -1.64 11.92 -8.12
C PHE A 119 -3.01 12.45 -8.56
N SER A 120 -3.77 13.06 -7.63
CA SER A 120 -5.06 13.68 -7.94
C SER A 120 -4.95 14.75 -9.03
N THR A 121 -3.84 15.47 -9.11
CA THR A 121 -3.63 16.53 -10.11
C THR A 121 -2.94 16.03 -11.39
N GLU A 122 -2.00 15.09 -11.28
CA GLU A 122 -1.25 14.56 -12.42
C GLU A 122 -2.10 13.67 -13.33
N ILE A 123 -3.08 12.94 -12.78
CA ILE A 123 -3.96 12.06 -13.57
C ILE A 123 -4.71 12.85 -14.67
N LEU A 124 -5.03 14.12 -14.43
CA LEU A 124 -5.67 14.99 -15.43
C LEU A 124 -4.80 15.26 -16.66
N LYS A 125 -3.48 15.13 -16.54
CA LYS A 125 -2.56 15.32 -17.68
C LYS A 125 -2.60 14.15 -18.65
N TRP A 126 -3.13 12.99 -18.24
CA TRP A 126 -3.22 11.79 -19.07
C TRP A 126 -4.18 11.98 -20.25
N LYS A 127 -5.06 12.99 -20.21
CA LYS A 127 -5.85 13.41 -21.38
C LYS A 127 -5.01 13.79 -22.62
N LYS A 128 -3.72 14.07 -22.43
CA LYS A 128 -2.76 14.39 -23.50
C LYS A 128 -1.98 13.17 -23.98
N PHE A 129 -2.19 11.99 -23.40
CA PHE A 129 -1.50 10.77 -23.82
C PHE A 129 -2.11 10.23 -25.12
N SER A 130 -1.28 9.52 -25.91
CA SER A 130 -1.82 8.64 -26.95
C SER A 130 -2.66 7.54 -26.30
N LEU A 131 -3.57 6.93 -27.08
CA LEU A 131 -4.44 5.86 -26.59
C LEU A 131 -3.61 4.71 -25.95
N ASP A 132 -2.60 4.19 -26.67
CA ASP A 132 -1.75 3.11 -26.16
C ASP A 132 -1.06 3.47 -24.83
N LYS A 133 -0.57 4.71 -24.73
CA LYS A 133 0.09 5.20 -23.51
C LYS A 133 -0.91 5.33 -22.37
N MET A 134 -2.13 5.79 -22.65
CA MET A 134 -3.21 5.89 -21.67
C MET A 134 -3.62 4.50 -21.17
N THR A 135 -3.90 3.56 -22.06
CA THR A 135 -4.28 2.18 -21.73
C THR A 135 -3.20 1.50 -20.89
N LEU A 136 -1.93 1.56 -21.32
CA LEU A 136 -0.82 0.98 -20.56
C LEU A 136 -0.69 1.61 -19.16
N SER A 137 -0.81 2.94 -19.06
CA SER A 137 -0.74 3.64 -17.77
C SER A 137 -1.89 3.23 -16.85
N CYS A 138 -3.11 3.09 -17.37
CA CYS A 138 -4.28 2.70 -16.61
C CYS A 138 -4.17 1.26 -16.10
N ILE A 139 -3.84 0.30 -16.98
CA ILE A 139 -3.64 -1.11 -16.60
C ILE A 139 -2.53 -1.25 -15.56
N THR A 140 -1.40 -0.55 -15.76
CA THR A 140 -0.28 -0.59 -14.81
C THR A 140 -0.70 -0.07 -13.44
N ASN A 141 -1.45 1.03 -13.37
CA ASN A 141 -1.91 1.59 -12.09
C ASN A 141 -3.03 0.75 -11.47
N TYR A 142 -3.90 0.15 -12.27
CA TYR A 142 -4.90 -0.81 -11.79
C TYR A 142 -4.22 -1.95 -11.03
N PHE A 143 -3.22 -2.62 -11.62
CA PHE A 143 -2.52 -3.70 -10.91
C PHE A 143 -1.70 -3.20 -9.71
N GLN A 144 -1.29 -1.94 -9.67
CA GLN A 144 -0.64 -1.39 -8.47
C GLN A 144 -1.63 -1.06 -7.34
N ILE A 145 -2.92 -0.88 -7.66
CA ILE A 145 -3.95 -0.42 -6.72
C ILE A 145 -4.96 -1.52 -6.38
N SER A 146 -5.18 -2.50 -7.26
CA SER A 146 -6.14 -3.60 -7.09
C SER A 146 -5.52 -4.80 -6.39
N LYS A 147 -6.34 -5.55 -5.65
CA LYS A 147 -5.96 -6.85 -5.08
C LYS A 147 -5.48 -7.84 -6.16
N ASP A 148 -5.92 -7.67 -7.40
CA ASP A 148 -5.56 -8.54 -8.53
C ASP A 148 -4.08 -8.40 -8.91
N GLY A 149 -3.39 -7.34 -8.47
CA GLY A 149 -1.94 -7.22 -8.53
C GLY A 149 -1.18 -7.92 -7.39
N GLY A 150 -1.87 -8.73 -6.59
CA GLY A 150 -1.30 -9.48 -5.48
C GLY A 150 -1.28 -8.69 -4.16
N THR A 151 -0.51 -7.61 -4.09
CA THR A 151 -0.38 -6.76 -2.88
C THR A 151 -1.04 -5.38 -3.03
N GLY A 152 -2.07 -5.26 -3.87
CA GLY A 152 -2.89 -4.06 -3.98
C GLY A 152 -4.19 -4.19 -3.19
N GLY A 153 -5.20 -3.41 -3.55
CA GLY A 153 -6.55 -3.44 -3.01
C GLY A 153 -6.73 -2.62 -1.75
N GLY A 154 -6.06 -1.47 -1.66
CA GLY A 154 -5.99 -0.66 -0.44
C GLY A 154 -5.42 -1.44 0.77
N ILE A 155 -4.74 -2.58 0.56
CA ILE A 155 -4.38 -3.55 1.60
C ILE A 155 -3.60 -2.94 2.75
N PHE A 156 -2.71 -1.98 2.48
CA PHE A 156 -1.95 -1.32 3.53
C PHE A 156 -2.83 -0.47 4.45
N ARG A 157 -3.93 0.10 3.93
CA ARG A 157 -4.92 0.84 4.72
C ARG A 157 -5.81 -0.12 5.49
N LYS A 158 -6.14 -1.28 4.91
CA LYS A 158 -6.83 -2.37 5.62
C LYS A 158 -6.00 -2.85 6.81
N MET A 159 -4.76 -3.25 6.55
CA MET A 159 -3.78 -3.67 7.55
C MET A 159 -3.55 -2.62 8.63
N TYR A 160 -3.39 -1.35 8.25
CA TYR A 160 -3.21 -0.28 9.24
C TYR A 160 -4.49 0.00 10.04
N GLY A 161 -5.66 -0.04 9.40
CA GLY A 161 -6.95 0.09 10.07
C GLY A 161 -7.19 -1.01 11.10
N ASP A 162 -6.94 -2.27 10.72
CA ASP A 162 -7.04 -3.44 11.60
C ASP A 162 -6.04 -3.35 12.76
N PHE A 163 -4.78 -2.98 12.46
CA PHE A 163 -3.77 -2.70 13.48
C PHE A 163 -4.24 -1.64 14.49
N LEU A 164 -4.83 -0.53 14.05
CA LEU A 164 -5.34 0.51 14.95
C LEU A 164 -6.52 0.01 15.80
N ILE A 165 -7.41 -0.81 15.24
CA ILE A 165 -8.54 -1.40 15.96
C ILE A 165 -8.04 -2.34 17.05
N GLU A 166 -7.04 -3.18 16.75
CA GLU A 166 -6.42 -4.08 17.74
C GLU A 166 -5.63 -3.30 18.79
N ALA A 167 -4.82 -2.32 18.37
CA ALA A 167 -4.01 -1.49 19.27
C ALA A 167 -4.87 -0.66 20.24
N ALA A 168 -6.07 -0.23 19.82
CA ALA A 168 -7.00 0.52 20.66
C ALA A 168 -7.44 -0.23 21.92
N VAL A 169 -7.41 -1.56 21.92
CA VAL A 169 -7.73 -2.38 23.11
C VAL A 169 -6.65 -2.21 24.17
N ILE A 170 -5.36 -2.28 23.77
CA ILE A 170 -4.21 -2.15 24.68
C ILE A 170 -4.04 -0.69 25.14
N LEU A 171 -4.30 0.26 24.24
CA LEU A 171 -4.24 1.69 24.52
C LEU A 171 -5.48 2.22 25.26
N GLU A 172 -6.52 1.40 25.44
CA GLU A 172 -7.81 1.77 26.04
C GLU A 172 -8.44 3.04 25.42
N ASN A 173 -8.22 3.25 24.12
CA ASN A 173 -8.63 4.47 23.43
C ASN A 173 -9.57 4.15 22.25
N LYS A 174 -10.88 4.27 22.51
CA LYS A 174 -11.93 4.01 21.51
C LYS A 174 -11.84 4.91 20.27
N ASN A 175 -11.28 6.12 20.39
CA ASN A 175 -11.11 7.01 19.25
C ASN A 175 -10.12 6.44 18.24
N ILE A 176 -9.09 5.71 18.70
CA ILE A 176 -8.12 5.04 17.82
C ILE A 176 -8.83 3.95 16.99
N ALA A 177 -9.70 3.15 17.60
CA ALA A 177 -10.50 2.16 16.88
C ALA A 177 -11.45 2.81 15.85
N MET A 178 -12.08 3.93 16.21
CA MET A 178 -12.92 4.69 15.27
C MET A 178 -12.14 5.22 14.08
N LEU A 179 -10.91 5.71 14.29
CA LEU A 179 -10.02 6.15 13.22
C LEU A 179 -9.54 4.96 12.37
N GLY A 180 -9.28 3.81 12.98
CA GLY A 180 -8.96 2.56 12.28
C GLY A 180 -10.07 2.13 11.30
N ASN A 181 -11.33 2.16 11.74
CA ASN A 181 -12.48 1.89 10.86
C ASN A 181 -12.56 2.86 9.67
N GLN A 182 -12.22 4.14 9.87
CA GLN A 182 -12.18 5.09 8.76
C GLN A 182 -11.07 4.77 7.74
N PHE A 183 -9.93 4.22 8.17
CA PHE A 183 -8.92 3.71 7.23
C PHE A 183 -9.43 2.54 6.39
N LEU A 184 -10.28 1.67 6.94
CA LEU A 184 -10.94 0.60 6.18
C LEU A 184 -11.86 1.17 5.09
N GLU A 185 -12.60 2.24 5.39
CA GLU A 185 -13.43 2.93 4.39
C GLU A 185 -12.60 3.59 3.30
N VAL A 186 -11.49 4.24 3.65
CA VAL A 186 -10.55 4.79 2.65
C VAL A 186 -9.99 3.68 1.77
N ALA A 187 -9.73 2.49 2.31
CA ALA A 187 -9.28 1.36 1.50
C ALA A 187 -10.28 0.97 0.41
N LYS A 188 -11.59 0.95 0.72
CA LYS A 188 -12.66 0.69 -0.26
C LYS A 188 -12.72 1.77 -1.34
N GLN A 189 -12.42 3.02 -0.99
CA GLN A 189 -12.34 4.11 -1.99
C GLN A 189 -11.20 3.88 -2.98
N TRP A 190 -10.05 3.37 -2.54
CA TRP A 190 -8.97 2.97 -3.45
C TRP A 190 -9.34 1.81 -4.36
N ASP A 191 -10.11 0.83 -3.87
CA ASP A 191 -10.64 -0.26 -4.70
C ASP A 191 -11.52 0.29 -5.84
N LYS A 192 -12.32 1.34 -5.56
CA LYS A 192 -13.10 2.04 -6.59
C LYS A 192 -12.23 2.78 -7.62
N ILE A 193 -11.15 3.43 -7.19
CA ILE A 193 -10.18 4.07 -8.10
C ILE A 193 -9.53 3.04 -9.03
N ALA A 194 -9.20 1.86 -8.52
CA ALA A 194 -8.72 0.76 -9.37
C ALA A 194 -9.76 0.40 -10.44
N GLU A 195 -11.02 0.20 -10.07
CA GLU A 195 -12.07 -0.12 -11.05
C GLU A 195 -12.21 0.98 -12.12
N ASP A 196 -12.19 2.26 -11.74
CA ASP A 196 -12.25 3.36 -12.70
C ASP A 196 -11.04 3.39 -13.66
N LEU A 197 -9.85 3.04 -13.17
CA LEU A 197 -8.66 2.88 -14.03
C LEU A 197 -8.83 1.72 -15.01
N TRP A 198 -9.38 0.60 -14.56
CA TRP A 198 -9.68 -0.54 -15.43
C TRP A 198 -10.68 -0.16 -16.51
N GLN A 199 -11.80 0.47 -16.14
CA GLN A 199 -12.82 0.94 -17.07
C GLN A 199 -12.28 1.97 -18.06
N LEU A 200 -11.41 2.89 -17.62
CA LEU A 200 -10.75 3.84 -18.53
C LEU A 200 -9.86 3.13 -19.55
N SER A 201 -9.18 2.04 -19.16
CA SER A 201 -8.34 1.26 -20.06
C SER A 201 -9.13 0.57 -21.18
N LEU A 202 -10.38 0.18 -20.90
CA LEU A 202 -11.27 -0.49 -21.85
C LEU A 202 -12.04 0.50 -22.74
N SER A 203 -12.56 1.57 -22.13
CA SER A 203 -13.51 2.49 -22.79
C SER A 203 -12.87 3.71 -23.43
N ALA A 204 -11.62 4.05 -23.07
CA ALA A 204 -10.97 5.32 -23.40
C ALA A 204 -11.77 6.57 -22.99
N ASN A 205 -12.76 6.45 -22.09
CA ASN A 205 -13.62 7.54 -21.67
C ASN A 205 -12.88 8.53 -20.75
N VAL A 206 -12.29 9.55 -21.34
CA VAL A 206 -11.50 10.58 -20.64
C VAL A 206 -12.25 11.34 -19.54
N SER A 207 -13.60 11.30 -19.50
CA SER A 207 -14.37 11.91 -18.40
C SER A 207 -14.07 11.25 -17.05
N LEU A 208 -13.66 9.97 -17.04
CA LEU A 208 -13.24 9.25 -15.83
C LEU A 208 -12.01 9.88 -15.17
N LEU A 209 -11.15 10.58 -15.93
CA LEU A 209 -10.00 11.29 -15.38
C LEU A 209 -10.43 12.40 -14.41
N GLN A 210 -11.50 13.14 -14.73
CA GLN A 210 -12.03 14.20 -13.86
C GLN A 210 -12.70 13.62 -12.61
N LYS A 211 -13.46 12.53 -12.77
CA LYS A 211 -14.05 11.77 -11.66
C LYS A 211 -12.96 11.29 -10.69
N MET A 212 -11.96 10.56 -11.19
CA MET A 212 -10.87 10.04 -10.38
C MET A 212 -10.07 11.16 -9.71
N SER A 213 -9.76 12.25 -10.42
CA SER A 213 -9.06 13.41 -9.85
C SER A 213 -9.77 13.96 -8.60
N LYS A 214 -11.10 14.14 -8.69
CA LYS A 214 -11.93 14.59 -7.56
C LYS A 214 -11.96 13.57 -6.41
N GLU A 215 -12.13 12.29 -6.72
CA GLU A 215 -12.19 11.23 -5.72
C GLU A 215 -10.84 11.04 -5.00
N ILE A 216 -9.71 11.05 -5.72
CA ILE A 216 -8.36 10.97 -5.15
C ILE A 216 -8.05 12.21 -4.29
N MET A 217 -8.54 13.39 -4.68
CA MET A 217 -8.44 14.59 -3.83
C MET A 217 -9.23 14.41 -2.52
N GLY A 218 -10.41 13.80 -2.58
CA GLY A 218 -11.20 13.45 -1.40
C GLY A 218 -10.44 12.51 -0.46
N ILE A 219 -9.84 11.45 -1.01
CA ILE A 219 -8.98 10.52 -0.28
C ILE A 219 -7.82 11.26 0.41
N TYR A 220 -7.12 12.16 -0.31
CA TYR A 220 -6.04 12.96 0.28
C TYR A 220 -6.51 13.75 1.51
N CYS A 221 -7.63 14.47 1.40
CA CYS A 221 -8.18 15.24 2.50
C CYS A 221 -8.54 14.35 3.70
N GLN A 222 -9.17 13.20 3.43
CA GLN A 222 -9.53 12.23 4.47
C GLN A 222 -8.29 11.67 5.17
N GLU A 223 -7.32 11.11 4.44
CA GLU A 223 -6.12 10.51 5.03
C GLU A 223 -5.30 11.52 5.81
N LYS A 224 -5.14 12.75 5.30
CA LYS A 224 -4.43 13.80 6.02
C LYS A 224 -5.11 14.12 7.35
N ASN A 225 -6.44 14.23 7.36
CA ASN A 225 -7.21 14.46 8.59
C ASN A 225 -7.11 13.28 9.55
N LEU A 226 -7.11 12.04 9.05
CA LEU A 226 -6.96 10.83 9.88
C LEU A 226 -5.62 10.81 10.60
N TYR A 227 -4.51 11.02 9.89
CA TYR A 227 -3.18 11.04 10.51
C TYR A 227 -3.03 12.19 11.51
N GLN A 228 -3.56 13.38 11.21
CA GLN A 228 -3.56 14.50 12.16
C GLN A 228 -4.42 14.22 13.40
N SER A 229 -5.54 13.53 13.23
CA SER A 229 -6.41 13.12 14.33
C SER A 229 -5.77 12.04 15.19
N LEU A 230 -5.05 11.09 14.59
CA LEU A 230 -4.26 10.09 15.32
C LEU A 230 -3.21 10.78 16.19
N GLN A 231 -2.39 11.69 15.64
CA GLN A 231 -1.39 12.42 16.43
C GLN A 231 -2.00 13.15 17.64
N LYS A 232 -3.17 13.77 17.46
CA LYS A 232 -3.89 14.43 18.56
C LYS A 232 -4.34 13.42 19.63
N ASN A 233 -4.89 12.28 19.22
CA ASN A 233 -5.38 11.25 20.15
C ASN A 233 -4.26 10.50 20.89
N LEU A 234 -3.03 10.50 20.36
CA LEU A 234 -1.85 9.97 21.05
C LEU A 234 -1.28 10.95 22.09
N ALA A 235 -1.52 12.26 21.93
CA ALA A 235 -1.00 13.29 22.83
C ALA A 235 -1.85 13.49 24.10
N VAL A 236 -3.07 12.93 24.15
CA VAL A 236 -3.96 12.99 25.30
C VAL A 236 -3.60 11.86 26.25
N LYS A 237 -2.95 12.20 27.37
CA LYS A 237 -2.69 11.30 28.51
C LYS A 237 -3.91 11.23 29.43
#